data_AF-A0A1H9QHC9-F1
#
_entry.id   AF-A0A1H9QHC9-F1
#
_cell.length_a   1.000
_cell.length_b   1.000
_cell.length_c   1.000
_cell.angle_alpha   90.00
_cell.angle_beta   90.00
_cell.angle_gamma   90.00
#
_symmetry.space_group_name_H-M   'P 1'
#
loop_
_entity.id
_entity.type
_entity.pdbx_description
1 polymer ?
#
loop_
_entity_poly.entity_id
_entity_poly.type
_entity_poly.pdbx_seq_one_letter_code
_entity_poly.pdbx_strand_id
1 'polypeptide(L)'
;MKYTTQFPDGKLSKIKTSTVFPEGWSESKILESSKSIGNSTPINVRSIDGATWHRSIIDGVEIDVIKRGNEIISAYPTGTVNGPPPVGFSK
;
A
#
# COMPACT_ATOMS: atom_id res chain seq x y z
N MET A 1 -1.58 -19.45 -10.11
CA MET A 1 -3.03 -19.73 -10.16
C MET A 1 -3.76 -18.59 -9.45
N LYS A 2 -4.83 -18.04 -10.02
CA LYS A 2 -5.63 -16.99 -9.37
C LYS A 2 -6.93 -17.64 -8.89
N TYR A 3 -7.16 -17.65 -7.58
CA TYR A 3 -8.37 -18.21 -6.99
C TYR A 3 -9.39 -17.09 -6.82
N THR A 4 -10.64 -17.33 -7.24
CA THR A 4 -11.76 -16.40 -7.06
C THR A 4 -12.89 -17.15 -6.39
N THR A 5 -13.39 -16.61 -5.29
CA THR A 5 -14.61 -17.10 -4.63
C THR A 5 -15.82 -16.46 -5.30
N GLN A 6 -16.82 -17.28 -5.65
CA GLN A 6 -18.15 -16.81 -6.03
C GLN A 6 -19.08 -16.90 -4.82
N PHE A 7 -19.79 -15.82 -4.52
CA PHE A 7 -20.78 -15.77 -3.44
C PHE A 7 -22.12 -16.36 -3.90
N PRO A 8 -23.02 -16.76 -2.97
CA PRO A 8 -24.34 -17.30 -3.31
C PRO A 8 -25.22 -16.36 -4.15
N ASP A 9 -24.98 -15.05 -4.11
CA ASP A 9 -25.65 -14.04 -4.93
C ASP A 9 -25.07 -13.91 -6.35
N GLY A 10 -24.13 -14.80 -6.71
CA GLY A 10 -23.46 -14.83 -8.01
C GLY A 10 -22.30 -13.85 -8.15
N LYS A 11 -22.04 -12.96 -7.18
CA LYS A 11 -20.92 -12.02 -7.25
C LYS A 11 -19.59 -12.72 -7.06
N LEU A 12 -18.58 -12.26 -7.79
CA LEU A 12 -17.20 -12.72 -7.62
C LEU A 12 -16.46 -11.83 -6.62
N SER A 13 -15.68 -12.46 -5.76
CA SER A 13 -14.69 -11.75 -4.93
C SER A 13 -13.71 -10.97 -5.80
N LYS A 14 -13.29 -9.79 -5.33
CA LYS A 14 -12.21 -9.06 -5.99
C LYS A 14 -10.92 -9.86 -5.89
N ILE A 15 -10.25 -10.07 -7.01
CA ILE A 15 -8.90 -10.64 -7.03
C ILE A 15 -7.99 -9.67 -6.27
N LYS A 16 -7.47 -10.14 -5.13
CA LYS A 16 -6.44 -9.42 -4.38
C LYS A 16 -5.08 -9.85 -4.93
N THR A 17 -4.36 -8.93 -5.55
CA THR A 17 -2.94 -9.12 -5.81
C THR A 17 -2.24 -8.95 -4.47
N SER A 18 -1.78 -10.04 -3.86
CA SER A 18 -0.89 -9.94 -2.71
C SER A 18 0.52 -9.75 -3.25
N THR A 19 1.15 -8.65 -2.89
CA THR A 19 2.54 -8.35 -3.20
C THR A 19 3.32 -8.32 -1.90
N VAL A 20 4.42 -9.08 -1.88
CA VAL A 20 5.35 -9.16 -0.76
C VAL A 20 6.59 -8.34 -1.09
N PHE A 21 7.28 -7.85 -0.05
CA PHE A 21 8.59 -7.23 -0.25
C PHE A 21 9.57 -8.26 -0.83
N PRO A 22 10.61 -7.82 -1.55
CA PRO A 22 11.62 -8.74 -2.06
C PRO A 22 12.24 -9.56 -0.93
N GLU A 23 12.48 -10.86 -1.17
CA GLU A 23 13.03 -11.79 -0.16
C GLU A 23 14.38 -11.32 0.41
N GLY A 24 15.16 -10.55 -0.36
CA GLY A 24 16.45 -10.01 0.07
C GLY A 24 16.37 -8.78 0.97
N TRP A 25 15.18 -8.25 1.27
CA TRP A 25 15.04 -7.12 2.19
C TRP A 25 14.98 -7.59 3.64
N SER A 26 15.82 -7.02 4.50
CA SER A 26 15.70 -7.22 5.94
C SER A 26 14.45 -6.54 6.51
N GLU A 27 13.96 -7.03 7.64
CA GLU A 27 12.87 -6.38 8.38
C GLU A 27 13.19 -4.94 8.74
N SER A 28 14.44 -4.65 9.12
CA SER A 28 14.91 -3.28 9.40
C SER A 28 14.77 -2.38 8.19
N LYS A 29 15.17 -2.85 7.00
CA LYS A 29 15.05 -2.10 5.74
C LYS A 29 13.60 -1.81 5.40
N ILE A 30 12.71 -2.80 5.57
CA ILE A 30 11.26 -2.62 5.35
C ILE A 30 10.72 -1.53 6.29
N LEU A 31 11.06 -1.61 7.58
CA LEU A 31 10.58 -0.67 8.60
C LEU A 31 11.11 0.75 8.36
N GLU A 32 12.41 0.89 8.10
CA GLU A 32 13.06 2.18 7.86
C GLU A 32 12.56 2.84 6.57
N SER A 33 12.42 2.07 5.49
CA SER A 33 11.84 2.56 4.24
C SER A 33 10.41 3.05 4.46
N SER A 34 9.60 2.29 5.18
CA SER A 34 8.21 2.66 5.50
C SER A 34 8.13 3.95 6.33
N LYS A 35 9.00 4.09 7.34
CA LYS A 35 9.11 5.31 8.15
C LYS A 35 9.53 6.52 7.32
N SER A 36 10.57 6.35 6.49
CA SER A 36 11.08 7.42 5.63
C SER A 36 10.01 7.91 4.66
N ILE A 37 9.33 7.00 3.96
CA ILE A 37 8.24 7.33 3.04
C ILE A 37 7.08 7.99 3.78
N GLY A 38 6.68 7.45 4.93
CA GLY A 38 5.61 8.02 5.76
C GLY A 38 5.92 9.41 6.34
N ASN A 39 7.17 9.87 6.30
CA ASN A 39 7.55 11.22 6.74
C ASN A 39 7.66 12.22 5.58
N SER A 40 7.37 11.80 4.34
CA SER A 40 7.29 12.67 3.18
C SER A 40 5.98 13.49 3.15
N THR A 41 5.88 14.46 2.24
CA THR A 41 4.61 15.13 1.95
C THR A 41 3.57 14.11 1.44
N PRO A 42 2.35 14.08 1.99
CA PRO A 42 1.34 13.16 1.51
C PRO A 42 0.88 13.51 0.11
N ILE A 43 0.61 12.48 -0.69
CA ILE A 43 -0.02 12.58 -2.01
C ILE A 43 -1.48 13.01 -1.87
N ASN A 44 -2.17 12.41 -0.90
CA ASN A 44 -3.59 12.68 -0.65
C ASN A 44 -3.93 12.47 0.83
N VAL A 45 -5.02 13.11 1.26
CA VAL A 45 -5.61 12.95 2.59
C VAL A 45 -7.03 12.41 2.41
N ARG A 46 -7.29 11.26 3.03
CA ARG A 46 -8.59 10.61 2.99
C ARG A 46 -9.58 11.36 3.90
N SER A 47 -10.63 11.91 3.30
CA SER A 47 -11.57 12.82 3.98
C SER A 47 -12.35 12.19 5.13
N ILE A 48 -12.61 10.88 5.10
CA ILE A 48 -13.43 10.20 6.12
C ILE A 48 -12.73 10.09 7.48
N ASP A 49 -11.40 10.00 7.51
CA ASP A 49 -10.65 9.73 8.75
C ASP A 49 -9.32 10.48 8.87
N GLY A 50 -9.02 11.39 7.93
CA GLY A 50 -7.79 12.17 7.90
C GLY A 50 -6.52 11.34 7.67
N ALA A 51 -6.63 10.06 7.28
CA ALA A 51 -5.46 9.25 6.97
C ALA A 51 -4.74 9.83 5.74
N THR A 52 -3.42 9.79 5.74
CA THR A 52 -2.59 10.31 4.66
C THR A 52 -1.99 9.16 3.85
N TRP A 53 -1.90 9.33 2.55
CA TRP A 53 -1.25 8.39 1.64
C TRP A 53 0.06 8.99 1.12
N HIS A 54 1.13 8.21 1.22
CA HIS A 54 2.46 8.52 0.74
C HIS A 54 2.94 7.39 -0.17
N ARG A 55 3.80 7.72 -1.15
CA ARG A 55 4.41 6.73 -2.04
C ARG A 55 5.82 7.14 -2.44
N SER A 56 6.70 6.16 -2.53
CA SER A 56 8.02 6.33 -3.13
C SER A 56 8.51 5.01 -3.74
N ILE A 57 9.60 5.09 -4.50
CA ILE A 57 10.33 3.94 -5.03
C ILE A 57 11.66 3.84 -4.29
N ILE A 58 11.92 2.70 -3.67
CA ILE A 58 13.19 2.37 -3.00
C ILE A 58 13.76 1.12 -3.64
N ASP A 59 14.97 1.20 -4.19
CA ASP A 59 15.65 0.10 -4.89
C ASP A 59 14.77 -0.61 -5.95
N GLY A 60 14.01 0.18 -6.71
CA GLY A 60 13.11 -0.34 -7.75
C GLY A 60 11.76 -0.86 -7.25
N VAL A 61 11.50 -0.84 -5.93
CA VAL A 61 10.22 -1.25 -5.34
C VAL A 61 9.38 -0.02 -5.01
N GLU A 62 8.25 0.15 -5.68
CA GLU A 62 7.25 1.15 -5.30
C GLU A 62 6.46 0.70 -4.07
N ILE A 63 6.34 1.58 -3.08
CA ILE A 63 5.75 1.28 -1.78
C ILE A 63 4.70 2.35 -1.46
N ASP A 64 3.51 1.89 -1.07
CA ASP A 64 2.50 2.71 -0.44
C ASP A 64 2.66 2.69 1.07
N VAL A 65 2.56 3.87 1.68
CA VAL A 65 2.46 4.04 3.13
C VAL A 65 1.22 4.86 3.46
N ILE A 66 0.39 4.34 4.37
CA ILE A 66 -0.78 5.03 4.91
C ILE A 66 -0.52 5.36 6.37
N LYS A 67 -0.68 6.63 6.75
CA LYS A 67 -0.55 7.11 8.13
C LYS A 67 -1.83 7.72 8.66
N ARG A 68 -1.96 7.77 9.97
CA ARG A 68 -2.92 8.64 10.68
C ARG A 68 -2.18 9.30 11.82
N GLY A 69 -2.02 10.62 11.73
CA GLY A 69 -1.07 11.33 12.58
C GLY A 69 0.34 10.78 12.42
N ASN A 70 0.96 10.33 13.51
CA ASN A 70 2.31 9.77 13.48
C ASN A 70 2.37 8.24 13.36
N GLU A 71 1.22 7.57 13.39
CA GLU A 71 1.12 6.12 13.30
C GLU A 71 1.06 5.67 11.84
N ILE A 72 1.88 4.67 11.48
CA ILE A 72 1.77 3.96 10.19
C ILE A 72 0.71 2.87 10.35
N ILE A 73 -0.37 2.99 9.59
CA ILE A 73 -1.46 2.01 9.57
C ILE A 73 -1.11 0.84 8.65
N SER A 74 -0.46 1.13 7.51
CA SER A 74 -0.04 0.12 6.56
C SER A 74 1.13 0.59 5.72
N ALA A 75 2.03 -0.33 5.40
CA ALA A 75 3.06 -0.15 4.40
C ALA A 75 3.18 -1.42 3.55
N TYR A 76 3.11 -1.30 2.23
CA TYR A 76 3.15 -2.47 1.34
C TYR A 76 3.68 -2.12 -0.06
N PRO A 77 4.38 -3.06 -0.72
CA PRO A 77 4.80 -2.87 -2.10
C PRO A 77 3.59 -2.94 -3.03
N THR A 78 3.55 -2.08 -4.05
CA THR A 78 2.42 -1.99 -4.99
C THR A 78 2.51 -3.04 -6.11
N GLY A 79 3.68 -3.66 -6.30
CA GLY A 79 3.94 -4.66 -7.33
C GLY A 79 4.11 -4.12 -8.75
N THR A 80 3.98 -2.81 -8.94
CA THR A 80 4.18 -2.13 -10.22
C THR A 80 4.58 -0.67 -9.97
N VAL A 81 5.24 -0.03 -10.92
CA VAL A 81 5.39 1.42 -10.87
C VAL A 81 4.05 2.08 -11.22
N ASN A 82 3.70 3.16 -10.52
CA ASN A 82 2.42 3.86 -10.61
C ASN A 82 1.20 2.96 -10.38
N GLY A 83 1.24 2.16 -9.31
CA GLY A 83 0.09 1.36 -8.89
C GLY A 83 -1.18 2.22 -8.71
N PRO A 84 -2.38 1.62 -8.76
CA PRO A 84 -3.60 2.38 -8.48
C PRO A 84 -3.55 3.00 -7.07
N PRO A 85 -4.30 4.08 -6.81
CA PRO A 85 -4.44 4.61 -5.47
C PRO A 85 -4.95 3.53 -4.50
N PRO A 86 -4.51 3.55 -3.23
CA PRO A 86 -5.10 2.72 -2.19
C PRO A 86 -6.61 2.97 -2.08
N VAL A 87 -7.37 1.94 -1.70
CA VAL A 87 -8.83 2.06 -1.56
C VAL A 87 -9.18 3.19 -0.58
N GLY A 88 -10.10 4.06 -1.01
CA GLY A 88 -10.53 5.22 -0.23
C GLY A 88 -9.66 6.47 -0.40
N PHE A 89 -8.63 6.42 -1.25
CA PHE A 89 -7.87 7.59 -1.68
C PHE A 89 -8.14 7.88 -3.16
N SER A 90 -8.11 9.15 -3.52
CA SER A 90 -8.11 9.63 -4.90
C SER A 90 -6.76 10.30 -5.19
N LYS A 91 -6.26 10.17 -6.42
CA LYS A 91 -5.09 10.92 -6.87
C LYS A 91 -5.51 12.32 -7.30
#